data_AF-D0SJK3-F1
#
_entry.id   AF-D0SJK3-F1
#
_cell.length_a   1.000
_cell.length_b   1.000
_cell.length_c   1.000
_cell.angle_alpha   90.00
_cell.angle_beta   90.00
_cell.angle_gamma   90.00
#
_symmetry.space_group_name_H-M   'P 1'
#
loop_
_entity.id
_entity.type
_entity.pdbx_description
1 polymer ?
#
loop_
_entity_poly.entity_id
_entity_poly.type
_entity_poly.pdbx_seq_one_letter_code
_entity_poly.pdbx_strand_id
1 'polypeptide(L)'
;MWTIILIIIIIFGIVVAISVQKELKKSGGFENYKKQRLEEIESQEAKKKPPALPKQPIMQPFNNIKKTYKIDCDCAYDFDTYPFEIVGEASYQNNISRFAIMREGKGCFTEVEAIIYREPNNIYDKNACRVEINGLTVGYFARNHAESWVKLLGRLDMPTNSEVHVNAVIVGGKDIEQKFGVRLDIPSRIANAAKYIKQI
;
A
#
# COMPACT_ATOMS: atom_id res chain seq x y z
N MET A 1 50.86 52.99 35.95
CA MET A 1 49.60 53.44 35.29
C MET A 1 48.95 52.35 34.45
N TRP A 2 49.68 51.60 33.61
CA TRP A 2 49.08 50.59 32.72
C TRP A 2 48.48 49.36 33.44
N THR A 3 49.07 48.95 34.56
CA THR A 3 48.57 47.84 35.40
C THR A 3 47.20 48.11 36.01
N ILE A 4 46.91 49.37 36.38
CA ILE A 4 45.62 49.77 36.95
C ILE A 4 44.52 49.71 35.88
N ILE A 5 44.83 50.10 34.64
CA ILE A 5 43.90 50.06 33.52
C ILE A 5 43.53 48.60 33.17
N LEU A 6 44.51 47.68 33.17
CA LEU A 6 44.27 46.26 32.96
C LEU A 6 43.35 45.64 34.03
N ILE A 7 43.55 46.01 35.30
CA ILE A 7 42.71 45.53 36.40
C ILE A 7 41.25 46.01 36.23
N ILE A 8 41.04 47.26 35.82
CA ILE A 8 39.70 47.81 35.58
C ILE A 8 38.98 47.07 34.44
N ILE A 9 39.68 46.76 33.34
CA ILE A 9 39.11 46.03 32.20
C ILE A 9 38.71 44.60 32.61
N ILE A 10 39.53 43.91 33.41
CA ILE A 10 39.23 42.57 33.90
C ILE A 10 38.01 42.59 34.82
N ILE A 11 37.94 43.55 35.75
CA ILE A 11 36.78 43.70 36.66
C ILE A 11 35.51 43.98 35.85
N PHE A 12 35.57 44.86 34.85
CA PHE A 12 34.43 45.17 34.00
C PHE A 12 33.95 43.95 33.21
N GLY A 13 34.89 43.16 32.64
CA GLY A 13 34.58 41.91 31.94
C GLY A 13 33.87 40.89 32.84
N ILE A 14 34.32 40.75 34.10
CA ILE A 14 33.69 39.85 35.08
C ILE A 14 32.28 40.33 35.43
N VAL A 15 32.07 41.63 35.65
CA VAL A 15 30.76 42.20 35.97
C VAL A 15 29.77 41.98 34.81
N VAL A 16 30.20 42.20 33.57
CA VAL A 16 29.38 41.95 32.38
C VAL A 16 29.04 40.46 32.26
N ALA A 17 30.01 39.57 32.45
CA ALA A 17 29.80 38.12 32.38
C ALA A 17 28.79 37.63 33.43
N ILE A 18 28.87 38.14 34.67
CA ILE A 18 27.92 37.83 35.74
C ILE A 18 26.53 38.36 35.41
N SER A 19 26.43 39.56 34.84
CA SER A 19 25.15 40.16 34.42
C SER A 19 24.47 39.31 33.35
N VAL A 20 25.19 38.92 32.31
CA VAL A 20 24.69 38.06 31.22
C VAL A 20 24.27 36.69 31.75
N GLN A 21 25.07 36.06 32.63
CA GLN A 21 24.67 34.79 33.26
C GLN A 21 23.39 34.90 34.10
N LYS A 22 23.17 36.03 34.78
CA LYS A 22 21.98 36.26 35.59
C LYS A 22 20.73 36.42 34.71
N GLU A 23 20.86 37.10 33.58
CA GLU A 23 19.80 37.26 32.58
C GLU A 23 19.44 35.93 31.90
N LEU A 24 20.46 35.10 31.57
CA LEU A 24 20.27 33.76 31.02
C LEU A 24 19.57 32.80 32.00
N LYS A 25 19.87 32.91 33.30
CA LYS A 25 19.16 32.13 34.34
C LYS A 25 17.70 32.57 34.51
N LYS A 26 17.41 33.88 34.39
CA LYS A 26 16.04 34.41 34.50
C LYS A 26 15.15 34.05 33.30
N SER A 27 15.70 34.04 32.09
CA SER A 27 14.95 33.71 30.86
C SER A 27 14.73 32.21 30.66
N GLY A 28 15.26 31.36 31.55
CA GLY A 28 15.31 29.91 31.37
C GLY A 28 16.32 29.47 30.30
N GLY A 29 17.00 30.42 29.66
CA GLY A 29 18.16 30.23 28.78
C GLY A 29 18.02 29.11 27.77
N PHE A 30 19.11 28.36 27.60
CA PHE A 30 19.22 27.25 26.65
C PHE A 30 18.19 26.14 26.87
N GLU A 31 17.82 25.87 28.12
CA GLU A 31 16.82 24.84 28.43
C GLU A 31 15.43 25.23 27.94
N ASN A 32 15.06 26.51 28.03
CA ASN A 32 13.78 26.99 27.51
C ASN A 32 13.75 26.98 25.98
N TYR A 33 14.84 27.39 25.34
CA TYR A 33 15.01 27.27 23.88
C TYR A 33 14.93 25.81 23.41
N LYS A 34 15.59 24.89 24.13
CA LYS A 34 15.56 23.45 23.83
C LYS A 34 14.15 22.88 23.99
N LYS A 35 13.42 23.27 25.04
CA LYS A 35 12.01 22.88 25.25
C LYS A 35 11.10 23.39 24.15
N GLN A 36 11.20 24.67 23.77
CA GLN A 36 10.43 25.23 22.67
C GLN A 36 10.70 24.51 21.34
N ARG A 37 11.97 24.19 21.05
CA ARG A 37 12.30 23.41 19.84
C ARG A 37 11.79 21.97 19.89
N LEU A 38 11.83 21.31 21.05
CA LEU A 38 11.21 19.99 21.21
C LEU A 38 9.69 20.05 21.08
N GLU A 39 9.02 21.05 21.65
CA GLU A 39 7.58 21.27 21.52
C GLU A 39 7.17 21.59 20.07
N GLU A 40 7.98 22.36 19.33
CA GLU A 40 7.80 22.59 17.89
C GLU A 40 7.96 21.30 17.07
N ILE A 41 8.93 20.45 17.41
CA ILE A 41 9.15 19.17 16.75
C ILE A 41 8.00 18.21 17.08
N GLU A 42 7.60 18.08 18.35
CA GLU A 42 6.48 17.24 18.77
C GLU A 42 5.14 17.71 18.17
N SER A 43 4.90 19.02 18.10
CA SER A 43 3.68 19.56 17.49
C SER A 43 3.66 19.40 15.97
N GLN A 44 4.81 19.41 15.30
CA GLN A 44 4.93 19.09 13.87
C GLN A 44 4.80 17.58 13.61
N GLU A 45 5.35 16.72 14.48
CA GLU A 45 5.13 15.27 14.42
C GLU A 45 3.69 14.88 14.74
N ALA A 46 3.02 15.58 15.65
CA ALA A 46 1.61 15.40 15.96
C ALA A 46 0.69 15.80 14.79
N LYS A 47 1.07 16.82 14.00
CA LYS A 47 0.36 17.22 12.78
C LYS A 47 0.61 16.28 11.58
N LYS A 48 1.73 15.56 11.57
CA LYS A 48 2.05 14.53 10.55
C LYS A 48 1.53 13.14 10.90
N LYS A 49 1.28 12.86 12.18
CA LYS A 49 0.61 11.63 12.61
C LYS A 49 -0.86 11.67 12.17
N PRO A 50 -1.35 10.65 11.46
CA PRO A 50 -2.80 10.47 11.27
C PRO A 50 -3.49 10.50 12.64
N PRO A 51 -4.73 11.00 12.75
CA PRO A 51 -5.46 10.99 14.01
C PRO A 51 -5.41 9.57 14.58
N ALA A 52 -4.99 9.46 15.85
CA ALA A 52 -4.98 8.18 16.53
C ALA A 52 -6.41 7.61 16.43
N LEU A 53 -6.53 6.48 15.72
CA LEU A 53 -7.79 5.74 15.64
C LEU A 53 -8.33 5.61 17.07
N PRO A 54 -9.63 5.89 17.33
CA PRO A 54 -10.22 5.62 18.63
C PRO A 54 -9.82 4.21 19.02
N LYS A 55 -9.31 4.02 20.26
CA LYS A 55 -8.94 2.70 20.79
C LYS A 55 -10.13 1.78 20.56
N GLN A 56 -10.05 1.00 19.49
CA GLN A 56 -11.03 -0.02 19.20
C GLN A 56 -10.99 -0.97 20.39
N PRO A 57 -12.15 -1.46 20.87
CA PRO A 57 -12.14 -2.49 21.90
C PRO A 57 -11.20 -3.60 21.42
N ILE A 58 -10.30 -4.04 22.29
CA ILE A 58 -9.31 -5.09 22.01
C ILE A 58 -10.12 -6.35 21.67
N MET A 59 -10.44 -6.52 20.39
CA MET A 59 -10.90 -7.79 19.85
C MET A 59 -9.70 -8.72 19.96
N GLN A 60 -9.90 -9.82 20.65
CA GLN A 60 -8.87 -10.80 20.99
C GLN A 60 -8.05 -11.21 19.75
N PRO A 61 -6.78 -11.63 19.93
CA PRO A 61 -5.90 -11.99 18.83
C PRO A 61 -6.43 -13.27 18.16
N PHE A 62 -7.33 -13.13 17.20
CA PHE A 62 -7.56 -14.16 16.22
C PHE A 62 -6.28 -14.23 15.41
N ASN A 63 -5.58 -15.36 15.56
CA ASN A 63 -4.45 -15.78 14.76
C ASN A 63 -4.70 -15.41 13.30
N ASN A 64 -4.13 -14.29 12.84
CA ASN A 64 -4.37 -13.74 11.50
C ASN A 64 -3.48 -14.50 10.50
N ILE A 65 -3.57 -15.83 10.54
CA ILE A 65 -2.81 -16.74 9.69
C ILE A 65 -3.27 -16.45 8.28
N LYS A 66 -2.36 -15.90 7.48
CA LYS A 66 -2.52 -15.74 6.06
C LYS A 66 -2.88 -17.11 5.47
N LYS A 67 -4.04 -17.21 4.84
CA LYS A 67 -4.51 -18.42 4.17
C LYS A 67 -4.37 -18.25 2.67
N THR A 68 -3.95 -19.32 2.01
CA THR A 68 -3.83 -19.37 0.55
C THR A 68 -4.96 -20.22 -0.01
N TYR A 69 -5.55 -19.73 -1.09
CA TYR A 69 -6.62 -20.38 -1.80
C TYR A 69 -6.26 -20.45 -3.28
N LYS A 70 -6.84 -21.42 -3.97
CA LYS A 70 -6.74 -21.57 -5.41
C LYS A 70 -8.12 -21.65 -6.02
N ILE A 71 -8.27 -21.05 -7.20
CA ILE A 71 -9.43 -21.20 -8.06
C ILE A 71 -9.00 -22.07 -9.23
N ASP A 72 -9.60 -23.24 -9.31
CA ASP A 72 -9.51 -24.12 -10.46
C ASP A 72 -10.92 -24.23 -11.04
N CYS A 73 -11.17 -23.50 -12.12
CA CYS A 73 -12.45 -23.59 -12.81
C CYS A 73 -12.40 -24.72 -13.84
N ASP A 74 -13.25 -25.71 -13.63
CA ASP A 74 -13.65 -26.69 -14.64
C ASP A 74 -14.57 -26.01 -15.66
N CYS A 75 -14.03 -25.06 -16.41
CA CYS A 75 -14.67 -24.32 -17.50
C CYS A 75 -14.96 -25.26 -18.69
N ALA A 76 -15.82 -26.25 -18.49
CA ALA A 76 -16.27 -27.17 -19.53
C ALA A 76 -17.43 -26.60 -20.37
N TYR A 77 -17.90 -25.37 -20.11
CA TYR A 77 -19.22 -24.94 -20.61
C TYR A 77 -19.37 -23.57 -21.25
N ASP A 78 -18.38 -22.71 -21.36
CA ASP A 78 -18.55 -21.48 -22.15
C ASP A 78 -17.26 -21.11 -22.89
N PHE A 79 -17.43 -20.61 -24.11
CA PHE A 79 -16.43 -20.50 -25.18
C PHE A 79 -15.25 -19.54 -24.95
N ASP A 80 -15.02 -19.07 -23.73
CA ASP A 80 -13.86 -18.27 -23.35
C ASP A 80 -13.19 -18.88 -22.12
N THR A 81 -12.00 -19.47 -22.30
CA THR A 81 -11.18 -20.09 -21.24
C THR A 81 -10.77 -19.09 -20.13
N TYR A 82 -11.00 -17.79 -20.33
CA TYR A 82 -10.67 -16.73 -19.37
C TYR A 82 -11.69 -15.58 -19.50
N PRO A 83 -12.92 -15.72 -18.95
CA PRO A 83 -14.02 -14.80 -19.26
C PRO A 83 -14.02 -13.53 -18.38
N PHE A 84 -13.16 -13.44 -17.37
CA PHE A 84 -13.15 -12.33 -16.43
C PHE A 84 -12.05 -11.31 -16.79
N GLU A 85 -12.44 -10.13 -17.25
CA GLU A 85 -11.50 -9.04 -17.55
C GLU A 85 -11.20 -8.19 -16.32
N ILE A 86 -9.93 -7.79 -16.15
CA ILE A 86 -9.54 -6.83 -15.13
C ILE A 86 -9.59 -5.41 -15.70
N VAL A 87 -9.30 -4.41 -14.86
CA VAL A 87 -9.21 -3.01 -15.28
C VAL A 87 -7.93 -2.35 -14.75
N GLY A 88 -7.57 -1.22 -15.33
CA GLY A 88 -6.42 -0.42 -14.92
C GLY A 88 -5.09 -0.90 -15.51
N GLU A 89 -5.11 -1.86 -16.43
CA GLU A 89 -3.93 -2.42 -17.10
C GLU A 89 -3.11 -1.36 -17.83
N ALA A 90 -3.74 -0.28 -18.29
CA ALA A 90 -3.06 0.85 -18.93
C ALA A 90 -1.96 1.45 -18.04
N SER A 91 -2.15 1.46 -16.72
CA SER A 91 -1.15 1.96 -15.75
C SER A 91 -0.02 0.95 -15.48
N TYR A 92 -0.18 -0.30 -15.90
CA TYR A 92 0.73 -1.42 -15.58
C TYR A 92 1.27 -2.13 -16.83
N GLN A 93 1.19 -1.51 -18.02
CA GLN A 93 1.68 -2.11 -19.27
C GLN A 93 3.14 -2.57 -19.19
N ASN A 94 4.01 -1.81 -18.52
CA ASN A 94 5.42 -2.18 -18.31
C ASN A 94 5.62 -3.41 -17.40
N ASN A 95 4.64 -3.71 -16.54
CA ASN A 95 4.67 -4.90 -15.71
C ASN A 95 4.16 -6.10 -16.51
N ILE A 96 3.06 -5.92 -17.25
CA ILE A 96 2.43 -6.97 -18.06
C ILE A 96 3.37 -7.42 -19.19
N SER A 97 4.03 -6.49 -19.87
CA SER A 97 4.91 -6.77 -21.01
C SER A 97 6.10 -7.67 -20.67
N ARG A 98 6.53 -7.73 -19.40
CA ARG A 98 7.61 -8.60 -18.92
C ARG A 98 7.27 -10.08 -19.01
N PHE A 99 5.99 -10.40 -18.99
CA PHE A 99 5.47 -11.76 -19.03
C PHE A 99 4.76 -12.07 -20.35
N ALA A 100 4.56 -11.07 -21.21
CA ALA A 100 3.90 -11.23 -22.50
C ALA A 100 4.84 -11.90 -23.51
N ILE A 101 4.46 -13.06 -24.01
CA ILE A 101 5.14 -13.73 -25.13
C ILE A 101 4.38 -13.41 -26.42
N MET A 102 5.02 -12.61 -27.27
CA MET A 102 4.52 -12.28 -28.59
C MET A 102 4.65 -13.49 -29.52
N ARG A 103 3.62 -13.74 -30.32
CA ARG A 103 3.61 -14.80 -31.35
C ARG A 103 3.82 -14.15 -32.72
N GLU A 104 4.67 -14.72 -33.57
CA GLU A 104 4.94 -14.15 -34.90
C GLU A 104 3.64 -13.95 -35.69
N GLY A 105 3.42 -12.71 -36.16
CA GLY A 105 2.22 -12.32 -36.91
C GLY A 105 0.89 -12.40 -36.16
N LYS A 106 0.91 -12.66 -34.84
CA LYS A 106 -0.28 -12.82 -33.99
C LYS A 106 -0.14 -11.97 -32.72
N GLY A 107 -1.25 -11.75 -32.03
CA GLY A 107 -1.22 -11.12 -30.71
C GLY A 107 -0.57 -12.04 -29.66
N CYS A 108 -0.35 -11.49 -28.48
CA CYS A 108 0.01 -12.23 -27.27
C CYS A 108 -1.15 -13.12 -26.83
N PHE A 109 -0.81 -14.34 -26.43
CA PHE A 109 -1.67 -15.22 -25.65
C PHE A 109 -0.73 -16.03 -24.76
N THR A 110 -0.51 -15.55 -23.55
CA THR A 110 0.45 -16.12 -22.59
C THR A 110 -0.28 -16.51 -21.32
N GLU A 111 -0.32 -17.80 -21.04
CA GLU A 111 -0.91 -18.33 -19.81
C GLU A 111 0.05 -18.11 -18.65
N VAL A 112 -0.49 -17.63 -17.53
CA VAL A 112 0.24 -17.25 -16.32
C VAL A 112 -0.61 -17.57 -15.09
N GLU A 113 0.02 -17.66 -13.92
CA GLU A 113 -0.69 -17.65 -12.65
C GLU A 113 -0.78 -16.20 -12.14
N ALA A 114 -1.98 -15.80 -11.71
CA ALA A 114 -2.22 -14.53 -11.06
C ALA A 114 -2.64 -14.73 -9.60
N ILE A 115 -2.39 -13.73 -8.77
CA ILE A 115 -2.80 -13.71 -7.36
C ILE A 115 -3.68 -12.49 -7.12
N ILE A 116 -4.83 -12.71 -6.47
CA ILE A 116 -5.77 -11.66 -6.09
C ILE A 116 -5.59 -11.33 -4.61
N TYR A 117 -5.40 -10.04 -4.34
CA TYR A 117 -5.27 -9.48 -3.00
C TYR A 117 -6.37 -8.46 -2.72
N ARG A 118 -6.93 -8.47 -1.50
CA ARG A 118 -7.75 -7.36 -1.03
C ARG A 118 -6.86 -6.21 -0.54
N GLU A 119 -7.25 -5.00 -0.87
CA GLU A 119 -6.63 -3.77 -0.35
C GLU A 119 -7.65 -2.94 0.45
N PRO A 120 -8.04 -3.37 1.67
CA PRO A 120 -9.04 -2.64 2.48
C PRO A 120 -8.63 -1.21 2.85
N ASN A 121 -7.33 -0.92 2.80
CA ASN A 121 -6.75 0.39 3.12
C ASN A 121 -6.42 1.21 1.86
N ASN A 122 -6.90 0.82 0.68
CA ASN A 122 -6.71 1.58 -0.54
C ASN A 122 -7.46 2.92 -0.46
N ILE A 123 -6.77 4.01 -0.83
CA ILE A 123 -7.29 5.38 -0.68
C ILE A 123 -8.43 5.72 -1.64
N TYR A 124 -8.57 4.98 -2.75
CA TYR A 124 -9.57 5.23 -3.79
C TYR A 124 -10.80 4.34 -3.64
N ASP A 125 -10.62 3.09 -3.18
CA ASP A 125 -11.69 2.13 -2.99
C ASP A 125 -11.35 1.12 -1.90
N LYS A 126 -12.06 1.15 -0.77
CA LYS A 126 -11.92 0.18 0.33
C LYS A 126 -12.21 -1.28 -0.05
N ASN A 127 -12.87 -1.50 -1.20
CA ASN A 127 -13.15 -2.83 -1.72
C ASN A 127 -12.14 -3.26 -2.79
N ALA A 128 -11.13 -2.43 -3.09
CA ALA A 128 -10.16 -2.69 -4.16
C ALA A 128 -9.57 -4.11 -4.05
N CYS A 129 -9.57 -4.80 -5.18
CA CYS A 129 -8.97 -6.12 -5.32
C CYS A 129 -7.87 -6.00 -6.37
N ARG A 130 -6.61 -6.07 -5.90
CA ARG A 130 -5.41 -5.99 -6.72
C ARG A 130 -5.12 -7.35 -7.33
N VAL A 131 -4.68 -7.34 -8.59
CA VAL A 131 -4.23 -8.54 -9.31
C VAL A 131 -2.75 -8.42 -9.57
N GLU A 132 -2.00 -9.46 -9.19
CA GLU A 132 -0.56 -9.56 -9.39
C GLU A 132 -0.20 -10.75 -10.25
N ILE A 133 0.89 -10.62 -11.02
CA ILE A 133 1.59 -11.72 -11.69
C ILE A 133 3.05 -11.64 -11.24
N ASN A 134 3.58 -12.73 -10.67
CA ASN A 134 4.96 -12.80 -10.16
C ASN A 134 5.37 -11.60 -9.28
N GLY A 135 4.48 -11.18 -8.37
CA GLY A 135 4.73 -10.07 -7.44
C GLY A 135 4.65 -8.67 -8.05
N LEU A 136 4.24 -8.54 -9.32
CA LEU A 136 4.00 -7.26 -9.97
C LEU A 136 2.51 -7.03 -10.17
N THR A 137 2.02 -5.86 -9.73
CA THR A 137 0.65 -5.43 -10.00
C THR A 137 0.43 -5.29 -11.49
N VAL A 138 -0.63 -5.91 -12.00
CA VAL A 138 -1.03 -5.85 -13.42
C VAL A 138 -2.38 -5.18 -13.63
N GLY A 139 -3.18 -5.05 -12.57
CA GLY A 139 -4.45 -4.34 -12.61
C GLY A 139 -5.29 -4.61 -11.36
N TYR A 140 -6.57 -4.32 -11.48
CA TYR A 140 -7.55 -4.43 -10.40
C TYR A 140 -8.86 -4.99 -10.92
N PHE A 141 -9.69 -5.50 -10.02
CA PHE A 141 -11.09 -5.75 -10.37
C PHE A 141 -11.80 -4.42 -10.62
N ALA A 142 -12.75 -4.40 -11.55
CA ALA A 142 -13.69 -3.30 -11.67
C ALA A 142 -14.46 -3.14 -10.34
N ARG A 143 -14.80 -1.90 -9.96
CA ARG A 143 -15.37 -1.58 -8.63
C ARG A 143 -16.56 -2.45 -8.23
N ASN A 144 -17.48 -2.70 -9.16
CA ASN A 144 -18.65 -3.56 -8.96
C ASN A 144 -18.28 -5.03 -8.71
N HIS A 145 -17.28 -5.55 -9.42
CA HIS A 145 -16.73 -6.89 -9.20
C HIS A 145 -15.97 -6.97 -7.88
N ALA A 146 -15.20 -5.93 -7.54
CA ALA A 146 -14.47 -5.83 -6.29
C ALA A 146 -15.40 -5.87 -5.07
N GLU A 147 -16.50 -5.10 -5.10
CA GLU A 147 -17.54 -5.17 -4.06
C GLU A 147 -18.17 -6.57 -3.95
N SER A 148 -18.49 -7.18 -5.09
CA SER A 148 -19.06 -8.54 -5.14
C SER A 148 -18.07 -9.57 -4.59
N TRP A 149 -16.78 -9.40 -4.87
CA TRP A 149 -15.71 -10.25 -4.40
C TRP A 149 -15.58 -10.17 -2.88
N VAL A 150 -15.50 -8.96 -2.32
CA VAL A 150 -15.44 -8.74 -0.88
C VAL A 150 -16.62 -9.40 -0.16
N LYS A 151 -17.83 -9.24 -0.69
CA LYS A 151 -19.03 -9.89 -0.14
C LYS A 151 -18.94 -11.42 -0.21
N LEU A 152 -18.44 -11.97 -1.31
CA LEU A 152 -18.23 -13.41 -1.47
C LEU A 152 -17.26 -13.94 -0.41
N LEU A 153 -16.08 -13.34 -0.30
CA LEU A 153 -15.05 -13.75 0.66
C LEU A 153 -15.56 -13.68 2.11
N GLY A 154 -16.36 -12.64 2.45
CA GLY A 154 -17.00 -12.54 3.75
C GLY A 154 -18.02 -13.66 4.03
N ARG A 155 -18.75 -14.13 3.02
CA ARG A 155 -19.67 -15.29 3.17
C ARG A 155 -18.92 -16.62 3.34
N LEU A 156 -17.72 -16.71 2.79
CA LEU A 156 -16.85 -17.88 2.91
C LEU A 156 -15.95 -17.83 4.16
N ASP A 157 -16.13 -16.83 5.02
CA ASP A 157 -15.31 -16.58 6.22
C ASP A 157 -13.80 -16.53 5.92
N MET A 158 -13.45 -15.98 4.76
CA MET A 158 -12.07 -15.88 4.32
C MET A 158 -11.39 -14.65 4.95
N PRO A 159 -10.21 -14.80 5.57
CA PRO A 159 -9.46 -13.68 6.14
C PRO A 159 -9.16 -12.58 5.10
N THR A 160 -9.14 -11.33 5.54
CA THR A 160 -8.87 -10.19 4.64
C THR A 160 -7.48 -10.22 4.01
N ASN A 161 -6.49 -10.83 4.68
CA ASN A 161 -5.13 -10.99 4.19
C ASN A 161 -4.91 -12.26 3.34
N SER A 162 -5.98 -12.93 2.92
CA SER A 162 -5.89 -14.15 2.12
C SER A 162 -5.37 -13.88 0.71
N GLU A 163 -4.66 -14.86 0.17
CA GLU A 163 -4.23 -14.92 -1.23
C GLU A 163 -5.13 -15.87 -2.01
N VAL A 164 -5.57 -15.44 -3.19
CA VAL A 164 -6.34 -16.29 -4.09
C VAL A 164 -5.58 -16.43 -5.41
N HIS A 165 -4.99 -17.60 -5.63
CA HIS A 165 -4.29 -17.97 -6.85
C HIS A 165 -5.30 -18.38 -7.92
N VAL A 166 -5.08 -17.95 -9.15
CA VAL A 166 -5.95 -18.26 -10.27
C VAL A 166 -5.18 -18.27 -11.58
N ASN A 167 -5.58 -19.14 -12.51
CA ASN A 167 -5.04 -19.09 -13.87
C ASN A 167 -5.47 -17.81 -14.57
N ALA A 168 -4.60 -17.27 -15.41
CA ALA A 168 -4.86 -16.08 -16.18
C ALA A 168 -4.19 -16.15 -17.54
N VAL A 169 -4.63 -15.29 -18.45
CA VAL A 169 -4.03 -15.12 -19.76
C VAL A 169 -3.74 -13.64 -20.03
N ILE A 170 -2.54 -13.39 -20.54
CA ILE A 170 -2.17 -12.09 -21.13
C ILE A 170 -2.55 -12.13 -22.61
N VAL A 171 -3.35 -11.14 -23.04
CA VAL A 171 -3.86 -11.01 -24.41
C VAL A 171 -3.47 -9.66 -25.02
N GLY A 172 -3.63 -9.49 -26.33
CA GLY A 172 -3.43 -8.20 -27.02
C GLY A 172 -2.10 -8.10 -27.77
N GLY A 173 -1.47 -6.93 -27.81
CA GLY A 173 -0.14 -6.71 -28.41
C GLY A 173 -0.07 -6.72 -29.93
N LYS A 174 -1.19 -6.91 -30.64
CA LYS A 174 -1.25 -6.93 -32.12
C LYS A 174 -1.44 -5.53 -32.74
N ASP A 175 -1.89 -4.58 -31.94
CA ASP A 175 -2.20 -3.22 -32.35
C ASP A 175 -0.93 -2.34 -32.42
N ILE A 176 -1.06 -1.16 -33.05
CA ILE A 176 0.05 -0.20 -33.21
C ILE A 176 0.60 0.22 -31.84
N GLU A 177 -0.28 0.30 -30.83
CA GLU A 177 0.07 0.68 -29.47
C GLU A 177 0.62 -0.50 -28.63
N GLN A 178 0.57 -1.73 -29.17
CA GLN A 178 0.99 -2.98 -28.53
C GLN A 178 0.48 -3.12 -27.08
N LYS A 179 -0.80 -2.80 -26.86
CA LYS A 179 -1.39 -2.84 -25.52
C LYS A 179 -1.77 -4.27 -25.14
N PHE A 180 -1.44 -4.62 -23.90
CA PHE A 180 -1.75 -5.90 -23.30
C PHE A 180 -2.95 -5.79 -22.35
N GLY A 181 -3.82 -6.79 -22.40
CA GLY A 181 -4.87 -7.01 -21.42
C GLY A 181 -4.61 -8.28 -20.61
N VAL A 182 -5.30 -8.42 -19.48
CA VAL A 182 -5.21 -9.61 -18.63
C VAL A 182 -6.61 -10.12 -18.33
N ARG A 183 -6.82 -11.42 -18.52
CA ARG A 183 -8.10 -12.08 -18.22
C ARG A 183 -7.87 -13.25 -17.26
N LEU A 184 -8.79 -13.43 -16.33
CA LEU A 184 -8.71 -14.45 -15.28
C LEU A 184 -9.66 -15.61 -15.58
N ASP A 185 -9.25 -16.80 -15.16
CA ASP A 185 -10.07 -18.02 -15.15
C ASP A 185 -10.99 -18.04 -13.92
N ILE A 186 -11.93 -17.09 -13.91
CA ILE A 186 -12.97 -16.93 -12.88
C ILE A 186 -14.29 -16.74 -13.62
N PRO A 187 -15.43 -17.25 -13.10
CA PRO A 187 -16.72 -16.99 -13.72
C PRO A 187 -16.98 -15.48 -13.84
N SER A 188 -17.51 -15.05 -15.00
CA SER A 188 -17.91 -13.65 -15.25
C SER A 188 -18.80 -13.08 -14.14
N ARG A 189 -19.65 -13.94 -13.56
CA ARG A 189 -20.38 -13.64 -12.33
C ARG A 189 -19.60 -14.12 -11.10
N ILE A 190 -19.00 -13.17 -10.38
CA ILE A 190 -18.22 -13.41 -9.14
C ILE A 190 -18.88 -14.38 -8.16
N ALA A 191 -20.20 -14.31 -7.94
CA ALA A 191 -20.88 -15.19 -7.00
C ALA A 191 -20.71 -16.69 -7.31
N ASN A 192 -20.50 -17.05 -8.58
CA ASN A 192 -20.31 -18.43 -9.01
C ASN A 192 -18.90 -18.95 -8.67
N ALA A 193 -17.94 -18.07 -8.38
CA ALA A 193 -16.57 -18.46 -8.01
C ALA A 193 -16.51 -19.27 -6.72
N ALA A 194 -17.50 -19.14 -5.82
CA ALA A 194 -17.56 -19.90 -4.57
C ALA A 194 -17.41 -21.42 -4.75
N LYS A 195 -17.92 -21.97 -5.86
CA LYS A 195 -17.85 -23.41 -6.16
C LYS A 195 -16.41 -23.89 -6.42
N TYR A 196 -15.54 -22.99 -6.87
CA TYR A 196 -14.21 -23.32 -7.39
C TYR A 196 -13.07 -22.93 -6.44
N ILE A 197 -13.35 -22.12 -5.42
CA ILE A 197 -12.36 -21.71 -4.42
C ILE A 197 -12.07 -22.88 -3.47
N LYS A 198 -10.79 -23.26 -3.37
CA LYS A 198 -10.29 -24.28 -2.44
C LYS A 198 -9.13 -23.73 -1.64
N GLN A 199 -9.08 -23.98 -0.34
CA GLN A 199 -7.91 -23.67 0.48
C GLN A 199 -6.80 -24.69 0.16
N ILE A 200 -5.55 -24.22 0.05
CA ILE A 200 -4.37 -25.07 -0.20
C ILE A 200 -3.35 -24.96 0.94
#